data_AF-D2B160-F1
#
_entry.id   AF-D2B160-F1
#
_cell.length_a   1.000
_cell.length_b   1.000
_cell.length_c   1.000
_cell.angle_alpha   90.00
_cell.angle_beta   90.00
_cell.angle_gamma   90.00
#
_symmetry.space_group_name_H-M   'P 1'
#
loop_
_entity.id
_entity.type
_entity.pdbx_description
1 polymer ?
#
loop_
_entity_poly.entity_id
_entity_poly.type
_entity_poly.pdbx_seq_one_letter_code
_entity_poly.pdbx_strand_id
1 'polypeptide(L)'
;MCVLEQSLESQMPSVTVTARGPWSATTRFEADGDATAGGVSLVEISTRFGTPAYVLDETDVRERCRAYRAALPDAEIAYAAKAFLCRAMAGWVREEGLGLDVCSGGELTFACSIGFPADRIIFHGNAKTPQELRGAVAAGVGRIVVDNLAEINRLAALIPAGRRQKVLLRVIPDIEGGAHEATRTGGEDQKFGLSVATGAAGQAVTRVLGQPSLKLAGLHCEAGDTIAEDVELPADIRPGDVIVVAATGAYHHSMASTYNMTARPSSPSPAGRQGW
;
A
#
# COMPACT_ATOMS: atom_id res chain seq x y z
N MET A 1 -8.96 23.81 11.28
CA MET A 1 -9.97 23.06 10.52
C MET A 1 -10.94 24.09 9.95
N CYS A 2 -10.74 24.45 8.69
CA CYS A 2 -11.63 25.34 7.94
C CYS A 2 -11.85 24.66 6.61
N VAL A 3 -13.12 24.35 6.33
CA VAL A 3 -13.62 23.74 5.11
C VAL A 3 -14.45 24.83 4.45
N LEU A 4 -14.18 25.15 3.19
CA LEU A 4 -14.99 26.08 2.41
C LEU A 4 -15.23 25.46 1.03
N GLU A 5 -16.48 25.12 0.75
CA GLU A 5 -17.01 24.82 -0.58
C GLU A 5 -17.40 26.14 -1.27
N GLN A 6 -17.10 26.27 -2.57
CA GLN A 6 -17.86 27.14 -3.47
C GLN A 6 -17.97 26.56 -4.89
N SER A 7 -19.11 26.89 -5.49
CA SER A 7 -19.77 26.34 -6.68
C SER A 7 -19.16 26.74 -8.02
N LEU A 8 -19.35 25.85 -9.00
CA LEU A 8 -19.12 25.98 -10.44
C LEU A 8 -19.92 27.13 -11.08
N GLU A 9 -19.28 27.91 -11.97
CA GLU A 9 -19.77 28.13 -13.36
C GLU A 9 -18.76 28.88 -14.26
N SER A 10 -18.52 28.30 -15.44
CA SER A 10 -18.29 28.94 -16.76
C SER A 10 -17.13 29.95 -16.95
N GLN A 11 -16.05 29.48 -17.62
CA GLN A 11 -15.50 30.03 -18.89
C GLN A 11 -14.25 29.24 -19.31
N MET A 12 -14.22 28.71 -20.53
CA MET A 12 -13.04 28.06 -21.11
C MET A 12 -12.15 29.08 -21.85
N PRO A 13 -10.87 29.21 -21.49
CA PRO A 13 -9.86 29.61 -22.46
C PRO A 13 -8.66 28.64 -22.51
N SER A 14 -8.16 28.48 -23.74
CA SER A 14 -6.87 27.89 -24.18
C SER A 14 -6.33 26.71 -23.37
N VAL A 15 -6.37 25.51 -23.97
CA VAL A 15 -5.64 24.34 -23.50
C VAL A 15 -4.13 24.60 -23.66
N THR A 16 -3.52 25.19 -22.65
CA THR A 16 -2.08 25.08 -22.43
C THR A 16 -1.83 23.64 -22.04
N VAL A 17 -1.09 22.91 -22.88
CA VAL A 17 -0.57 21.58 -22.53
C VAL A 17 0.29 21.76 -21.29
N THR A 18 -0.28 21.50 -20.11
CA THR A 18 0.53 21.34 -18.90
C THR A 18 1.21 20.00 -19.07
N ALA A 19 2.50 20.02 -19.45
CA ALA A 19 3.38 18.90 -19.24
C ALA A 19 3.31 18.56 -17.74
N ARG A 20 2.45 17.59 -17.36
CA ARG A 20 2.38 17.09 -15.99
C ARG A 20 3.71 16.39 -15.75
N GLY A 21 4.67 17.12 -15.18
CA GLY A 21 5.91 16.57 -14.66
C GLY A 21 5.64 15.62 -13.48
N PRO A 22 6.67 15.21 -12.71
CA PRO A 22 6.52 14.25 -11.60
C PRO A 22 5.72 14.79 -10.39
N TRP A 23 4.99 15.89 -10.55
CA TRP A 23 4.29 16.62 -9.50
C TRP A 23 2.85 16.12 -9.35
N SER A 24 2.21 16.45 -8.24
CA SER A 24 0.80 16.15 -8.02
C SER A 24 -0.10 16.83 -9.07
N ALA A 25 -1.26 16.23 -9.36
CA ALA A 25 -2.16 16.67 -10.42
C ALA A 25 -2.56 18.15 -10.39
N THR A 26 -2.61 18.77 -9.20
CA THR A 26 -3.00 20.18 -9.05
C THR A 26 -1.81 21.14 -8.95
N THR A 27 -0.57 20.65 -9.08
CA THR A 27 0.61 21.51 -8.98
C THR A 27 0.67 22.52 -10.12
N ARG A 28 0.87 23.79 -9.79
CA ARG A 28 1.10 24.87 -10.75
C ARG A 28 2.35 25.65 -10.37
N PHE A 29 3.10 26.09 -11.38
CA PHE A 29 4.24 26.98 -11.21
C PHE A 29 3.82 28.37 -11.69
N GLU A 30 3.93 29.34 -10.79
CA GLU A 30 3.48 30.71 -11.02
C GLU A 30 4.61 31.55 -11.64
N ALA A 31 4.24 32.65 -12.30
CA ALA A 31 5.21 33.50 -13.03
C ALA A 31 6.21 34.22 -12.10
N ASP A 32 5.87 34.36 -10.82
CA ASP A 32 6.72 34.97 -9.78
C ASP A 32 7.73 33.99 -9.16
N GLY A 33 7.70 32.71 -9.56
CA GLY A 33 8.57 31.66 -9.07
C GLY A 33 8.03 30.87 -7.89
N ASP A 34 6.82 31.18 -7.39
CA ASP A 34 6.13 30.32 -6.44
C ASP A 34 5.56 29.07 -7.15
N ALA A 35 5.23 28.06 -6.36
CA ALA A 35 4.45 26.91 -6.80
C ALA A 35 3.24 26.72 -5.87
N THR A 36 2.14 26.27 -6.43
CA THR A 36 0.93 25.92 -5.68
C THR A 36 0.67 24.42 -5.73
N ALA A 37 0.13 23.85 -4.66
CA ALA A 37 -0.38 22.48 -4.59
C ALA A 37 -1.73 22.49 -3.86
N GLY A 38 -2.76 21.87 -4.45
CA GLY A 38 -4.14 21.98 -3.97
C GLY A 38 -4.66 23.42 -3.98
N GLY A 39 -4.11 24.29 -4.83
CA GLY A 39 -4.40 25.73 -4.85
C GLY A 39 -3.73 26.54 -3.72
N VAL A 40 -2.86 25.93 -2.91
CA VAL A 40 -2.16 26.59 -1.79
C VAL A 40 -0.69 26.83 -2.15
N SER A 41 -0.20 28.04 -1.89
CA SER A 41 1.21 28.44 -2.09
C SER A 41 2.17 27.58 -1.25
N LEU A 42 3.26 27.11 -1.85
CA LEU A 42 4.34 26.43 -1.14
C LEU A 42 5.11 27.40 -0.22
N VAL A 43 5.21 28.68 -0.59
CA VAL A 43 5.75 29.73 0.29
C VAL A 43 4.86 29.90 1.53
N GLU A 44 3.54 29.94 1.36
CA GLU A 44 2.60 30.00 2.49
C GLU A 44 2.76 28.78 3.41
N ILE A 45 2.82 27.58 2.82
CA ILE A 45 3.01 26.33 3.57
C ILE A 45 4.32 26.39 4.38
N SER A 46 5.42 26.80 3.75
CA SER A 46 6.72 26.90 4.42
C SER A 46 6.72 27.92 5.56
N THR A 47 6.03 29.05 5.37
CA THR A 47 5.93 30.12 6.38
C THR A 47 5.08 29.68 7.56
N ARG A 48 3.98 28.98 7.31
CA ARG A 48 3.00 28.60 8.33
C ARG A 48 3.38 27.34 9.09
N PHE A 49 3.96 26.34 8.41
CA PHE A 49 4.23 25.02 8.97
C PHE A 49 5.72 24.70 9.12
N GLY A 50 6.60 25.58 8.62
CA GLY A 50 8.04 25.38 8.65
C GLY A 50 8.53 24.35 7.64
N THR A 51 9.83 24.08 7.65
CA THR A 51 10.49 23.11 6.77
C THR A 51 11.42 22.18 7.56
N PRO A 52 11.54 20.89 7.16
CA PRO A 52 10.89 20.23 6.02
C PRO A 52 9.38 19.98 6.25
N ALA A 53 8.59 20.05 5.17
CA ALA A 53 7.14 19.77 5.18
C ALA A 53 6.77 18.74 4.11
N TYR A 54 5.86 17.82 4.47
CA TYR A 54 5.22 16.91 3.51
C TYR A 54 3.85 17.47 3.12
N VAL A 55 3.67 17.75 1.84
CA VAL A 55 2.41 18.25 1.28
C VAL A 55 1.74 17.12 0.51
N LEU A 56 0.54 16.75 0.92
CA LEU A 56 -0.28 15.74 0.26
C LEU A 56 -1.42 16.44 -0.46
N ASP A 57 -1.45 16.30 -1.78
CA ASP A 57 -2.54 16.80 -2.61
C ASP A 57 -3.73 15.83 -2.54
N GLU A 58 -4.78 16.21 -1.80
CA GLU A 58 -5.99 15.42 -1.65
C GLU A 58 -6.66 15.12 -3.01
N THR A 59 -6.67 16.09 -3.91
CA THR A 59 -7.33 15.94 -5.22
C THR A 59 -6.61 14.88 -6.02
N ASP A 60 -5.29 14.94 -6.06
CA ASP A 60 -4.44 13.96 -6.74
C ASP A 60 -4.60 12.53 -6.16
N VAL A 61 -4.65 12.39 -4.83
CA VAL A 61 -4.90 11.08 -4.19
C VAL A 61 -6.26 10.52 -4.59
N ARG A 62 -7.32 11.33 -4.57
CA ARG A 62 -8.67 10.91 -4.94
C ARG A 62 -8.79 10.59 -6.43
N GLU A 63 -8.18 11.41 -7.29
CA GLU A 63 -8.13 11.16 -8.74
C GLU A 63 -7.45 9.81 -9.04
N ARG A 64 -6.34 9.49 -8.36
CA ARG A 64 -5.66 8.18 -8.50
C ARG A 64 -6.55 7.02 -8.04
N CYS A 65 -7.24 7.17 -6.91
CA CYS A 65 -8.20 6.17 -6.43
C CYS A 65 -9.29 5.89 -7.49
N ARG A 66 -9.86 6.94 -8.07
CA ARG A 66 -10.88 6.84 -9.13
C ARG A 66 -10.31 6.24 -10.41
N ALA A 67 -9.09 6.62 -10.80
CA ALA A 67 -8.42 6.09 -11.98
C ALA A 67 -8.23 4.56 -11.88
N TYR A 68 -7.75 4.05 -10.74
CA TYR A 68 -7.63 2.60 -10.54
C TYR A 68 -8.99 1.88 -10.63
N ARG A 69 -10.03 2.44 -10.00
CA ARG A 69 -11.38 1.86 -10.07
C ARG A 69 -11.97 1.89 -11.48
N ALA A 70 -11.71 2.94 -12.24
CA ALA A 70 -12.17 3.06 -13.63
C ALA A 70 -11.42 2.10 -14.57
N ALA A 71 -10.11 1.94 -14.36
CA ALA A 71 -9.28 1.04 -15.17
C ALA A 71 -9.55 -0.45 -14.88
N LEU A 72 -9.98 -0.78 -13.67
CA LEU A 72 -10.23 -2.15 -13.22
C LEU A 72 -11.62 -2.28 -12.56
N PRO A 73 -12.72 -2.13 -13.32
CA PRO A 73 -14.07 -2.04 -12.77
C PRO A 73 -14.53 -3.31 -12.05
N ASP A 74 -14.00 -4.46 -12.46
CA ASP A 74 -14.32 -5.77 -11.86
C ASP A 74 -13.36 -6.18 -10.74
N ALA A 75 -12.31 -5.39 -10.49
CA ALA A 75 -11.32 -5.68 -9.45
C ALA A 75 -11.64 -4.91 -8.16
N GLU A 76 -11.30 -5.53 -7.04
CA GLU A 76 -11.21 -4.81 -5.78
C GLU A 76 -9.84 -4.13 -5.68
N ILE A 77 -9.85 -2.80 -5.52
CA ILE A 77 -8.64 -2.01 -5.33
C ILE A 77 -8.43 -1.79 -3.84
N ALA A 78 -7.30 -2.24 -3.29
CA ALA A 78 -6.92 -2.00 -1.90
C ALA A 78 -5.69 -1.12 -1.82
N TYR A 79 -5.75 -0.06 -1.00
CA TYR A 79 -4.60 0.80 -0.73
C TYR A 79 -3.66 0.13 0.28
N ALA A 80 -2.37 0.07 -0.03
CA ALA A 80 -1.36 -0.50 0.85
C ALA A 80 -0.95 0.50 1.95
N ALA A 81 -1.39 0.26 3.19
CA ALA A 81 -1.16 1.16 4.32
C ALA A 81 0.32 1.43 4.61
N LYS A 82 1.19 0.46 4.32
CA LYS A 82 2.65 0.57 4.50
C LYS A 82 3.29 1.72 3.70
N ALA A 83 2.63 2.20 2.63
CA ALA A 83 3.11 3.33 1.84
C ALA A 83 3.05 4.62 2.66
N PHE A 84 1.88 4.92 3.22
CA PHE A 84 1.65 6.01 4.16
C PHE A 84 0.26 5.89 4.77
N LEU A 85 0.14 5.89 6.10
CA LEU A 85 -1.14 5.78 6.78
C LEU A 85 -1.33 6.91 7.81
N CYS A 86 -2.36 7.71 7.59
CA CYS A 86 -2.84 8.71 8.54
C CYS A 86 -4.36 8.85 8.44
N ARG A 87 -4.99 9.66 9.32
CA ARG A 87 -6.46 9.75 9.39
C ARG A 87 -7.05 10.28 8.09
N ALA A 88 -6.41 11.29 7.48
CA ALA A 88 -6.84 11.88 6.23
C ALA A 88 -6.73 10.87 5.07
N MET A 89 -5.56 10.26 4.88
CA MET A 89 -5.33 9.26 3.83
C MET A 89 -6.33 8.11 3.89
N ALA A 90 -6.49 7.49 5.07
CA ALA A 90 -7.43 6.39 5.23
C ALA A 90 -8.90 6.86 5.09
N GLY A 91 -9.21 8.11 5.47
CA GLY A 91 -10.51 8.74 5.21
C GLY A 91 -10.82 8.85 3.72
N TRP A 92 -9.88 9.38 2.94
CA TRP A 92 -10.00 9.52 1.49
C TRP A 92 -10.14 8.16 0.79
N VAL A 93 -9.28 7.19 1.11
CA VAL A 93 -9.35 5.81 0.59
C VAL A 93 -10.72 5.18 0.87
N ARG A 94 -11.24 5.36 2.09
CA ARG A 94 -12.55 4.84 2.51
C ARG A 94 -13.67 5.45 1.68
N GLU A 95 -13.68 6.78 1.55
CA GLU A 95 -14.68 7.57 0.82
C GLU A 95 -14.67 7.29 -0.68
N GLU A 96 -13.49 7.10 -1.28
CA GLU A 96 -13.34 6.70 -2.69
C GLU A 96 -13.67 5.22 -2.93
N GLY A 97 -14.04 4.46 -1.89
CA GLY A 97 -14.56 3.10 -2.04
C GLY A 97 -13.50 1.99 -2.12
N LEU A 98 -12.22 2.27 -1.81
CA LEU A 98 -11.13 1.29 -1.88
C LEU A 98 -11.04 0.40 -0.63
N GLY A 99 -10.53 -0.82 -0.76
CA GLY A 99 -10.08 -1.62 0.36
C GLY A 99 -8.84 -1.03 1.05
N LEU A 100 -8.46 -1.61 2.18
CA LEU A 100 -7.21 -1.26 2.87
C LEU A 100 -6.42 -2.53 3.16
N ASP A 101 -5.20 -2.59 2.65
CA ASP A 101 -4.22 -3.61 3.01
C ASP A 101 -3.40 -3.10 4.20
N VAL A 102 -3.43 -3.85 5.29
CA VAL A 102 -2.64 -3.60 6.51
C VAL A 102 -1.71 -4.78 6.76
N CYS A 103 -0.50 -4.52 7.26
CA CYS A 103 0.54 -5.51 7.48
C CYS A 103 0.91 -5.72 8.96
N SER A 104 0.32 -4.94 9.89
CA SER A 104 0.58 -5.08 11.33
C SER A 104 -0.66 -4.86 12.19
N GLY A 105 -0.63 -5.33 13.43
CA GLY A 105 -1.65 -5.04 14.44
C GLY A 105 -1.82 -3.56 14.73
N GLY A 106 -0.77 -2.76 14.60
CA GLY A 106 -0.82 -1.29 14.77
C GLY A 106 -1.64 -0.63 13.67
N GLU A 107 -1.39 -0.99 12.42
CA GLU A 107 -2.15 -0.49 11.26
C GLU A 107 -3.61 -0.94 11.31
N LEU A 108 -3.86 -2.20 11.68
CA LEU A 108 -5.23 -2.71 11.87
C LEU A 108 -5.96 -1.94 12.98
N THR A 109 -5.32 -1.76 14.13
CA THR A 109 -5.89 -1.01 15.26
C THR A 109 -6.18 0.43 14.86
N PHE A 110 -5.27 1.05 14.13
CA PHE A 110 -5.45 2.40 13.58
C PHE A 110 -6.67 2.46 12.65
N ALA A 111 -6.78 1.55 11.68
CA ALA A 111 -7.90 1.48 10.75
C ALA A 111 -9.25 1.29 11.46
N CYS A 112 -9.30 0.42 12.47
CA CYS A 112 -10.49 0.26 13.31
C CYS A 112 -10.83 1.53 14.10
N SER A 113 -9.82 2.24 14.63
CA SER A 113 -10.03 3.45 15.44
C SER A 113 -10.65 4.64 14.69
N ILE A 114 -10.61 4.60 13.36
CA ILE A 114 -11.21 5.61 12.48
C ILE A 114 -12.48 5.12 11.78
N GLY A 115 -12.96 3.92 12.14
CA GLY A 115 -14.16 3.33 11.53
C GLY A 115 -13.97 2.89 10.08
N PHE A 116 -12.76 2.48 9.68
CA PHE A 116 -12.58 1.85 8.37
C PHE A 116 -13.36 0.53 8.32
N PRO A 117 -14.19 0.25 7.28
CA PRO A 117 -14.99 -0.97 7.23
C PRO A 117 -14.10 -2.22 7.26
N ALA A 118 -14.21 -3.01 8.33
CA ALA A 118 -13.32 -4.15 8.55
C ALA A 118 -13.46 -5.23 7.46
N ASP A 119 -14.65 -5.37 6.87
CA ASP A 119 -14.93 -6.28 5.75
C ASP A 119 -14.19 -5.90 4.45
N ARG A 120 -13.70 -4.65 4.35
CA ARG A 120 -12.84 -4.13 3.27
C ARG A 120 -11.35 -4.16 3.60
N ILE A 121 -10.97 -4.69 4.77
CA ILE A 121 -9.57 -4.82 5.18
C ILE A 121 -9.01 -6.18 4.72
N ILE A 122 -7.79 -6.14 4.19
CA ILE A 122 -6.96 -7.31 3.91
C ILE A 122 -5.78 -7.28 4.88
N PHE A 123 -5.60 -8.32 5.69
CA PHE A 123 -4.52 -8.36 6.68
C PHE A 123 -3.37 -9.26 6.23
N HIS A 124 -2.24 -8.62 5.92
CA HIS A 124 -0.96 -9.20 5.53
C HIS A 124 0.00 -9.33 6.71
N GLY A 125 1.15 -9.96 6.47
CA GLY A 125 2.23 -10.13 7.44
C GLY A 125 2.77 -11.56 7.44
N ASN A 126 4.08 -11.73 7.43
CA ASN A 126 4.74 -13.03 7.38
C ASN A 126 4.84 -13.76 8.73
N ALA A 127 4.70 -13.01 9.82
CA ALA A 127 4.86 -13.51 11.18
C ALA A 127 3.76 -12.96 12.12
N LYS A 128 2.49 -13.02 11.70
CA LYS A 128 1.37 -12.53 12.52
C LYS A 128 1.35 -13.23 13.88
N THR A 129 1.34 -12.42 14.93
CA THR A 129 1.29 -12.87 16.30
C THR A 129 -0.10 -13.42 16.65
N PRO A 130 -0.24 -14.26 17.69
CA PRO A 130 -1.55 -14.69 18.16
C PRO A 130 -2.48 -13.53 18.56
N GLN A 131 -1.93 -12.42 19.05
CA GLN A 131 -2.69 -11.23 19.42
C GLN A 131 -3.24 -10.51 18.18
N GLU A 132 -2.43 -10.38 17.13
CA GLU A 132 -2.84 -9.80 15.85
C GLU A 132 -3.94 -10.63 15.18
N LEU A 133 -3.79 -11.95 15.15
CA LEU A 133 -4.82 -12.84 14.60
C LEU A 133 -6.13 -12.74 15.38
N ARG A 134 -6.06 -12.68 16.73
CA ARG A 134 -7.25 -12.45 17.58
C ARG A 134 -7.90 -11.11 17.27
N GLY A 135 -7.11 -10.05 17.17
CA GLY A 135 -7.59 -8.71 16.82
C GLY A 135 -8.30 -8.68 15.47
N ALA A 136 -7.72 -9.32 14.45
CA ALA A 136 -8.31 -9.40 13.11
C ALA A 136 -9.65 -10.16 13.09
N VAL A 137 -9.73 -11.31 13.76
CA VAL A 137 -10.97 -12.10 13.85
C VAL A 137 -12.05 -11.36 14.63
N ALA A 138 -11.68 -10.70 15.73
CA ALA A 138 -12.58 -9.90 16.56
C ALA A 138 -13.12 -8.68 15.83
N ALA A 139 -12.25 -7.96 15.09
CA ALA A 139 -12.64 -6.82 14.26
C ALA A 139 -13.50 -7.21 13.06
N GLY A 140 -13.48 -8.48 12.65
CA GLY A 140 -14.22 -8.94 11.46
C GLY A 140 -13.53 -8.57 10.16
N VAL A 141 -12.19 -8.66 10.13
CA VAL A 141 -11.38 -8.40 8.93
C VAL A 141 -11.87 -9.26 7.76
N GLY A 142 -12.05 -8.61 6.60
CA GLY A 142 -12.60 -9.22 5.40
C GLY A 142 -11.79 -10.41 4.89
N ARG A 143 -10.47 -10.24 4.75
CA ARG A 143 -9.53 -11.27 4.26
C ARG A 143 -8.24 -11.27 5.07
N ILE A 144 -7.72 -12.46 5.38
CA ILE A 144 -6.39 -12.62 5.99
C ILE A 144 -5.50 -13.37 5.00
N VAL A 145 -4.36 -12.79 4.65
CA VAL A 145 -3.37 -13.44 3.77
C VAL A 145 -2.48 -14.33 4.63
N VAL A 146 -2.64 -15.64 4.50
CA VAL A 146 -1.82 -16.64 5.20
C VAL A 146 -0.47 -16.76 4.50
N ASP A 147 0.60 -16.62 5.27
CA ASP A 147 1.97 -16.58 4.74
C ASP A 147 2.72 -17.91 4.96
N ASN A 148 2.36 -18.68 6.00
CA ASN A 148 3.00 -19.95 6.33
C ASN A 148 2.02 -21.01 6.84
N LEU A 149 2.45 -22.28 6.80
CA LEU A 149 1.61 -23.42 7.18
C LEU A 149 1.19 -23.45 8.66
N ALA A 150 1.98 -22.86 9.56
CA ALA A 150 1.68 -22.84 11.00
C ALA A 150 0.57 -21.84 11.34
N GLU A 151 0.47 -20.75 10.59
CA GLU A 151 -0.57 -19.73 10.74
C GLU A 151 -1.98 -20.29 10.52
N ILE A 152 -2.16 -21.26 9.60
CA ILE A 152 -3.46 -21.86 9.27
C ILE A 152 -4.15 -22.42 10.53
N ASN A 153 -3.44 -23.27 11.28
CA ASN A 153 -4.01 -23.92 12.48
C ASN A 153 -4.24 -22.91 13.60
N ARG A 154 -3.33 -21.93 13.76
CA ARG A 154 -3.47 -20.87 14.76
C ARG A 154 -4.70 -20.01 14.47
N LEU A 155 -4.90 -19.59 13.23
CA LEU A 155 -6.06 -18.81 12.82
C LEU A 155 -7.36 -19.61 12.98
N ALA A 156 -7.38 -20.86 12.51
CA ALA A 156 -8.56 -21.72 12.60
C ALA A 156 -9.04 -21.92 14.05
N ALA A 157 -8.12 -22.04 15.01
CA ALA A 157 -8.42 -22.21 16.42
C ALA A 157 -8.98 -20.95 17.11
N LEU A 158 -8.82 -19.77 16.50
CA LEU A 158 -9.29 -18.48 17.06
C LEU A 158 -10.70 -18.11 16.58
N ILE A 159 -11.22 -18.79 15.56
CA ILE A 159 -12.49 -18.43 14.92
C ILE A 159 -13.65 -19.06 15.73
N PRO A 160 -14.62 -18.27 16.19
CA PRO A 160 -15.79 -18.79 16.90
C PRO A 160 -16.59 -19.78 16.06
N ALA A 161 -17.23 -20.75 16.72
CA ALA A 161 -18.13 -21.69 16.08
C ALA A 161 -19.23 -20.96 15.28
N GLY A 162 -19.53 -21.47 14.08
CA GLY A 162 -20.52 -20.88 13.17
C GLY A 162 -20.02 -19.69 12.34
N ARG A 163 -18.81 -19.17 12.59
CA ARG A 163 -18.16 -18.17 11.72
C ARG A 163 -17.14 -18.82 10.80
N ARG A 164 -16.93 -18.19 9.63
CA ARG A 164 -15.85 -18.55 8.71
C ARG A 164 -15.03 -17.33 8.32
N GLN A 165 -13.72 -17.43 8.40
CA GLN A 165 -12.79 -16.40 7.95
C GLN A 165 -12.39 -16.65 6.50
N LYS A 166 -12.51 -15.65 5.63
CA LYS A 166 -11.94 -15.72 4.29
C LYS A 166 -10.42 -15.57 4.39
N VAL A 167 -9.71 -16.48 3.74
CA VAL A 167 -8.24 -16.47 3.67
C VAL A 167 -7.76 -16.48 2.24
N LEU A 168 -6.69 -15.76 1.99
CA LEU A 168 -5.87 -15.88 0.78
C LEU A 168 -4.59 -16.60 1.16
N LEU A 169 -4.00 -17.38 0.25
CA LEU A 169 -2.69 -17.99 0.47
C LEU A 169 -1.64 -17.17 -0.26
N ARG A 170 -0.64 -16.63 0.46
CA ARG A 170 0.50 -16.01 -0.21
C ARG A 170 1.33 -17.09 -0.88
N VAL A 171 1.42 -17.04 -2.20
CA VAL A 171 2.19 -17.98 -3.01
C VAL A 171 3.38 -17.29 -3.63
N ILE A 172 4.47 -18.04 -3.78
CA ILE A 172 5.60 -17.65 -4.62
C ILE A 172 5.39 -18.39 -5.95
N PRO A 173 4.92 -17.71 -7.01
CA PRO A 173 4.88 -18.31 -8.32
C PRO A 173 6.32 -18.56 -8.79
N ASP A 174 6.53 -19.63 -9.54
CA ASP A 174 7.81 -19.98 -10.13
C ASP A 174 8.08 -19.10 -11.37
N ILE A 175 8.03 -17.77 -11.16
CA ILE A 175 8.21 -16.73 -12.18
C ILE A 175 9.26 -15.77 -11.64
N GLU A 176 10.41 -15.71 -12.32
CA GLU A 176 11.54 -14.87 -11.95
C GLU A 176 11.20 -13.38 -12.19
N GLY A 177 11.32 -12.54 -11.15
CA GLY A 177 11.21 -11.09 -11.28
C GLY A 177 12.27 -10.37 -10.44
N GLY A 178 13.11 -9.53 -11.10
CA GLY A 178 14.00 -8.55 -10.47
C GLY A 178 15.40 -8.44 -11.11
N ALA A 179 15.82 -7.20 -11.39
CA ALA A 179 17.10 -6.84 -12.01
C ALA A 179 18.38 -7.17 -11.19
N HIS A 180 18.27 -7.39 -9.87
CA HIS A 180 19.43 -7.58 -8.97
C HIS A 180 19.25 -8.74 -7.97
N GLU A 181 20.35 -9.41 -7.64
CA GLU A 181 20.40 -10.60 -6.78
C GLU A 181 19.83 -10.36 -5.35
N ALA A 182 19.87 -9.12 -4.87
CA ALA A 182 19.31 -8.70 -3.57
C ALA A 182 17.82 -8.31 -3.61
N THR A 183 17.23 -8.13 -4.79
CA THR A 183 15.82 -7.76 -5.01
C THR A 183 15.06 -8.83 -5.80
N ARG A 184 15.66 -10.02 -5.96
CA ARG A 184 15.08 -11.15 -6.67
C ARG A 184 13.87 -11.66 -5.88
N THR A 185 12.67 -11.45 -6.42
CA THR A 185 11.43 -12.09 -5.96
C THR A 185 11.13 -13.31 -6.83
N GLY A 186 10.95 -14.49 -6.23
CA GLY A 186 11.01 -15.79 -6.92
C GLY A 186 12.35 -16.51 -6.68
N GLY A 187 12.41 -17.35 -5.65
CA GLY A 187 13.58 -18.18 -5.29
C GLY A 187 13.48 -18.71 -3.86
N GLU A 188 14.08 -19.88 -3.58
CA GLU A 188 13.98 -20.61 -2.30
C GLU A 188 14.45 -19.81 -1.07
N ASP A 189 15.18 -18.71 -1.27
CA ASP A 189 15.75 -17.85 -0.21
C ASP A 189 14.87 -16.66 0.21
N GLN A 190 13.56 -16.69 -0.09
CA GLN A 190 12.61 -15.66 0.35
C GLN A 190 11.85 -16.02 1.63
N LYS A 191 11.78 -15.04 2.53
CA LYS A 191 11.10 -15.17 3.84
C LYS A 191 9.57 -15.14 3.77
N PHE A 192 8.99 -15.10 2.57
CA PHE A 192 7.58 -14.76 2.36
C PHE A 192 6.87 -15.82 1.53
N GLY A 193 5.73 -16.30 2.04
CA GLY A 193 4.78 -17.11 1.27
C GLY A 193 5.15 -18.58 1.10
N LEU A 194 4.32 -19.27 0.31
CA LEU A 194 4.33 -20.70 0.11
C LEU A 194 4.73 -21.01 -1.33
N SER A 195 5.88 -21.66 -1.52
CA SER A 195 6.36 -22.00 -2.86
C SER A 195 5.42 -23.00 -3.56
N VAL A 196 5.12 -22.71 -4.82
CA VAL A 196 4.41 -23.64 -5.72
C VAL A 196 5.33 -24.79 -6.12
N ALA A 197 6.59 -24.50 -6.43
CA ALA A 197 7.58 -25.49 -6.89
C ALA A 197 7.87 -26.57 -5.83
N THR A 198 7.95 -26.20 -4.55
CA THR A 198 8.19 -27.16 -3.46
C THR A 198 6.91 -27.89 -3.00
N GLY A 199 5.76 -27.55 -3.57
CA GLY A 199 4.45 -28.10 -3.19
C GLY A 199 3.88 -27.54 -1.88
N ALA A 200 4.55 -26.60 -1.22
CA ALA A 200 4.08 -25.98 0.02
C ALA A 200 2.72 -25.28 -0.16
N ALA A 201 2.48 -24.64 -1.32
CA ALA A 201 1.19 -24.05 -1.66
C ALA A 201 0.06 -25.10 -1.71
N GLY A 202 0.32 -26.27 -2.32
CA GLY A 202 -0.65 -27.37 -2.36
C GLY A 202 -0.97 -27.95 -0.98
N GLN A 203 0.04 -28.05 -0.11
CA GLN A 203 -0.17 -28.44 1.29
C GLN A 203 -1.03 -27.42 2.04
N ALA A 204 -0.80 -26.13 1.83
CA ALA A 204 -1.59 -25.08 2.45
C ALA A 204 -3.06 -25.10 1.99
N VAL A 205 -3.31 -25.30 0.68
CA VAL A 205 -4.67 -25.47 0.15
C VAL A 205 -5.37 -26.64 0.85
N THR A 206 -4.71 -27.79 0.93
CA THR A 206 -5.27 -28.99 1.59
C THR A 206 -5.61 -28.70 3.06
N ARG A 207 -4.70 -28.04 3.80
CA ARG A 207 -4.93 -27.69 5.21
C ARG A 207 -6.08 -26.71 5.39
N VAL A 208 -6.18 -25.67 4.55
CA VAL A 208 -7.29 -24.70 4.63
C VAL A 208 -8.63 -25.37 4.32
N LEU A 209 -8.68 -26.23 3.30
CA LEU A 209 -9.91 -26.97 2.95
C LEU A 209 -10.34 -27.95 4.06
N GLY A 210 -9.38 -28.48 4.83
CA GLY A 210 -9.64 -29.32 6.00
C GLY A 210 -10.13 -28.55 7.24
N GLN A 211 -10.18 -27.22 7.23
CA GLN A 211 -10.60 -26.39 8.37
C GLN A 211 -12.00 -25.79 8.12
N PRO A 212 -13.07 -26.26 8.79
CA PRO A 212 -14.43 -25.74 8.58
C PRO A 212 -14.58 -24.24 8.86
N SER A 213 -13.76 -23.71 9.78
CA SER A 213 -13.75 -22.28 10.15
C SER A 213 -13.04 -21.39 9.14
N LEU A 214 -12.38 -21.95 8.12
CA LEU A 214 -11.72 -21.18 7.06
C LEU A 214 -12.48 -21.30 5.74
N LYS A 215 -12.42 -20.26 4.92
CA LYS A 215 -12.89 -20.24 3.53
C LYS A 215 -11.75 -19.77 2.63
N LEU A 216 -11.20 -20.67 1.83
CA LEU A 216 -10.23 -20.31 0.80
C LEU A 216 -10.91 -19.38 -0.21
N ALA A 217 -10.44 -18.13 -0.29
CA ALA A 217 -10.97 -17.10 -1.17
C ALA A 217 -10.13 -16.90 -2.43
N GLY A 218 -8.89 -17.41 -2.45
CA GLY A 218 -7.99 -17.29 -3.59
C GLY A 218 -6.53 -17.43 -3.19
N LEU A 219 -5.67 -17.17 -4.17
CA LEU A 219 -4.23 -17.03 -4.00
C LEU A 219 -3.87 -15.54 -3.97
N HIS A 220 -2.75 -15.23 -3.35
CA HIS A 220 -2.20 -13.89 -3.29
C HIS A 220 -0.73 -13.96 -3.67
N CYS A 221 -0.28 -13.08 -4.56
CA CYS A 221 1.12 -12.98 -4.95
C CYS A 221 1.56 -11.52 -4.89
N GLU A 222 2.77 -11.30 -4.39
CA GLU A 222 3.50 -10.06 -4.54
C GLU A 222 4.69 -10.35 -5.44
N ALA A 223 4.63 -9.90 -6.70
CA ALA A 223 5.82 -9.80 -7.56
C ALA A 223 6.58 -8.52 -7.16
N GLY A 224 7.91 -8.55 -7.20
CA GLY A 224 8.79 -7.50 -6.66
C GLY A 224 8.66 -6.12 -7.32
N ASP A 225 9.63 -5.26 -7.05
CA ASP A 225 9.60 -3.83 -7.40
C ASP A 225 9.66 -3.55 -8.91
N THR A 226 10.10 -4.55 -9.69
CA THR A 226 10.15 -4.46 -11.14
C THR A 226 9.01 -5.27 -11.72
N ILE A 227 8.06 -4.56 -12.33
CA ILE A 227 6.85 -5.18 -12.85
C ILE A 227 7.11 -5.92 -14.17
N ALA A 228 7.92 -5.32 -15.03
CA ALA A 228 8.41 -5.91 -16.27
C ALA A 228 9.67 -5.17 -16.74
N GLU A 229 10.63 -5.90 -17.30
CA GLU A 229 11.85 -5.36 -17.90
C GLU A 229 11.72 -5.42 -19.43
N ASP A 230 12.31 -4.46 -20.13
CA ASP A 230 12.39 -4.41 -21.60
C ASP A 230 11.04 -4.51 -22.35
N VAL A 231 9.95 -4.03 -21.73
CA VAL A 231 8.64 -3.96 -22.39
C VAL A 231 8.59 -2.73 -23.30
N GLU A 232 8.38 -2.97 -24.60
CA GLU A 232 8.08 -1.91 -25.54
C GLU A 232 6.71 -1.29 -25.21
N LEU A 233 6.75 -0.03 -24.80
CA LEU A 233 5.56 0.79 -24.58
C LEU A 233 5.15 1.51 -25.87
N PRO A 234 3.85 1.75 -26.10
CA PRO A 234 3.40 2.58 -27.22
C PRO A 234 4.10 3.94 -27.27
N ALA A 235 4.48 4.37 -28.48
CA ALA A 235 5.23 5.61 -28.67
C ALA A 235 4.42 6.89 -28.34
N ASP A 236 3.11 6.75 -28.17
CA ASP A 236 2.17 7.84 -27.94
C ASP A 236 1.67 7.97 -26.49
N ILE A 237 2.33 7.30 -25.52
CA ILE A 237 2.03 7.46 -24.09
C ILE A 237 2.16 8.93 -23.65
N ARG A 238 1.18 9.37 -22.87
CA ARG A 238 1.09 10.72 -22.31
C ARG A 238 0.98 10.67 -20.78
N PRO A 239 1.44 11.71 -20.07
CA PRO A 239 1.13 11.87 -18.66
C PRO A 239 -0.37 11.79 -18.41
N GLY A 240 -0.80 10.88 -17.53
CA GLY A 240 -2.21 10.58 -17.25
C GLY A 240 -2.70 9.26 -17.84
N ASP A 241 -1.95 8.64 -18.75
CA ASP A 241 -2.24 7.28 -19.21
C ASP A 241 -1.98 6.28 -18.08
N VAL A 242 -2.82 5.25 -18.01
CA VAL A 242 -2.76 4.21 -16.97
C VAL A 242 -2.09 2.98 -17.55
N ILE A 243 -0.91 2.64 -17.04
CA ILE A 243 -0.29 1.34 -17.28
C ILE A 243 -0.90 0.36 -16.29
N VAL A 244 -1.71 -0.57 -16.81
CA VAL A 244 -2.33 -1.62 -16.01
C VAL A 244 -1.47 -2.87 -16.11
N VAL A 245 -1.03 -3.38 -14.96
CA VAL A 245 -0.35 -4.67 -14.90
C VAL A 245 -1.23 -5.64 -14.12
N ALA A 246 -1.53 -6.78 -14.73
CA ALA A 246 -2.28 -7.89 -14.13
C ALA A 246 -1.47 -8.67 -13.08
N ALA A 247 -0.66 -7.98 -12.28
CA ALA A 247 0.09 -8.52 -11.14
C ALA A 247 0.17 -7.48 -10.02
N THR A 248 -0.22 -7.90 -8.81
CA THR A 248 -0.19 -7.06 -7.60
C THR A 248 1.22 -7.07 -6.99
N GLY A 249 1.85 -5.90 -6.93
CA GLY A 249 3.12 -5.67 -6.24
C GLY A 249 3.00 -4.43 -5.37
N ALA A 250 3.44 -4.52 -4.12
CA ALA A 250 3.14 -3.55 -3.08
C ALA A 250 4.13 -2.36 -3.05
N TYR A 251 4.75 -2.02 -4.19
CA TYR A 251 5.86 -1.08 -4.29
C TYR A 251 5.71 -0.15 -5.50
N HIS A 252 4.79 0.82 -5.41
CA HIS A 252 4.57 1.81 -6.46
C HIS A 252 4.78 3.27 -6.05
N HIS A 253 5.42 3.55 -4.91
CA HIS A 253 6.18 4.79 -4.68
C HIS A 253 7.03 4.66 -3.40
N SER A 254 8.27 5.16 -3.48
CA SER A 254 9.38 4.92 -2.55
C SER A 254 9.13 5.19 -1.07
N MET A 255 9.72 4.31 -0.28
CA MET A 255 9.76 4.24 1.18
C MET A 255 10.36 5.49 1.86
N ALA A 256 9.81 5.80 3.03
CA ALA A 256 10.64 5.96 4.22
C ALA A 256 9.90 5.34 5.42
N SER A 257 10.08 4.03 5.63
CA SER A 257 9.83 3.42 6.94
C SER A 257 10.97 2.46 7.26
N THR A 258 11.55 2.64 8.44
CA THR A 258 12.73 1.99 9.01
C THR A 258 12.53 0.48 9.18
N TYR A 259 12.53 -0.26 8.07
CA TYR A 259 12.13 -1.67 8.02
C TYR A 259 13.07 -2.64 8.76
N ASN A 260 14.25 -2.20 9.21
CA ASN A 260 15.19 -3.09 9.93
C ASN A 260 15.56 -2.67 11.35
N MET A 261 15.10 -1.54 11.89
CA MET A 261 15.48 -1.08 13.25
C MET A 261 16.99 -1.26 13.54
N THR A 262 17.86 -1.08 12.54
CA THR A 262 19.29 -1.07 12.76
C THR A 262 19.63 0.27 13.43
N ALA A 263 20.16 0.21 14.64
CA ALA A 263 20.73 1.40 15.28
C ALA A 263 21.78 2.00 14.35
N ARG A 264 21.76 3.33 14.18
CA ARG A 264 22.81 4.03 13.43
C ARG A 264 24.17 3.69 14.06
N PRO A 265 25.22 3.39 13.28
CA PRO A 265 26.57 3.29 13.82
C PRO A 265 26.94 4.58 14.54
N SER A 266 27.63 4.49 15.67
CA SER A 266 28.20 5.66 16.34
C SER A 266 29.11 6.40 15.36
N SER A 267 28.77 7.64 15.00
CA SER A 267 29.66 8.51 14.24
C SER A 267 30.90 8.79 15.09
N PRO A 268 32.13 8.60 14.57
CA PRO A 268 33.33 9.02 15.29
C PRO A 268 33.31 10.53 15.44
N SER A 269 33.39 11.01 16.68
CA SER A 269 33.65 12.41 17.00
C SER A 269 35.02 12.81 16.42
N PRO A 270 35.15 13.95 15.74
CA PRO A 270 36.47 14.50 15.43
C PRO A 270 37.13 14.91 16.74
N ALA A 271 38.30 14.34 17.00
CA ALA A 271 39.13 14.64 18.14
C ALA A 271 39.40 16.15 18.30
N GLY A 272 39.34 16.61 19.55
CA GLY A 272 40.22 17.66 20.06
C GLY A 272 39.52 18.88 20.67
N ARG A 273 39.47 18.94 22.00
CA ARG A 273 40.37 19.78 22.83
C ARG A 273 40.03 19.68 24.33
N GLN A 274 41.03 19.18 25.06
CA GLN A 274 41.52 19.55 26.39
C GLN A 274 40.63 20.37 27.35
N GLY A 275 40.55 19.91 28.59
CA GLY A 275 40.24 20.73 29.76
C GLY A 275 39.92 19.91 30.99
N TRP A 276 40.96 19.50 31.71
CA TRP A 276 41.04 18.98 33.11
C TRP A 276 39.93 18.07 33.64
#